data_AF-A0A7Y5IRQ0-F1
#
_entry.id   AF-A0A7Y5IRQ0-F1
#
_cell.length_a   1.000
_cell.length_b   1.000
_cell.length_c   1.000
_cell.angle_alpha   90.00
_cell.angle_beta   90.00
_cell.angle_gamma   90.00
#
_symmetry.space_group_name_H-M   'P 1'
#
loop_
_entity.id
_entity.type
_entity.pdbx_description
1 polymer ?
#
loop_
_entity_poly.entity_id
_entity_poly.type
_entity_poly.pdbx_seq_one_letter_code
_entity_poly.pdbx_strand_id
1 'polypeptide(L)'
;MKLSRPSRLIAGLTLAAAVVGGAAGWILGQYRAGLAQRAREENQAAEAAARQQQWVAELAGLIRSADRVVIVDFDPPPGEQGAPSAPPRQRREVSFSDSPWLERLAAVLASCPGTSTPACLCVAYPEIRLYRGGEVVLSLSTPHTLKLRIAGRRLTGDYLATEEIARAISSLAREKVVD
;
A
#
# COMPACT_ATOMS: atom_id res chain seq x y z
N MET A 1 9.19 39.29 -75.61
CA MET A 1 9.98 39.09 -74.38
C MET A 1 9.29 38.05 -73.50
N LYS A 2 9.80 36.81 -73.47
CA LYS A 2 9.27 35.74 -72.60
C LYS A 2 10.17 35.66 -71.36
N LEU A 3 9.65 36.09 -70.21
CA LEU A 3 10.28 35.84 -68.90
C LEU A 3 10.18 34.33 -68.62
N SER A 4 11.27 33.57 -68.82
CA SER A 4 11.47 32.26 -68.19
C SER A 4 11.59 32.54 -66.68
N ARG A 5 10.77 31.98 -65.77
CA ARG A 5 10.64 30.61 -65.22
C ARG A 5 11.70 30.08 -64.20
N PRO A 6 12.67 30.82 -63.62
CA PRO A 6 13.49 30.30 -62.51
C PRO A 6 12.85 30.44 -61.12
N SER A 7 11.84 31.30 -60.97
CA SER A 7 11.27 31.67 -59.65
C SER A 7 10.39 30.60 -58.99
N ARG A 8 9.86 29.63 -59.75
CA ARG A 8 8.99 28.56 -59.19
C ARG A 8 9.75 27.40 -58.57
N LEU A 9 10.97 27.12 -59.03
CA LEU A 9 11.80 26.02 -58.52
C LEU A 9 12.42 26.36 -57.16
N ILE A 10 12.89 27.60 -56.99
CA ILE A 10 13.50 28.06 -55.73
C ILE A 10 12.43 28.13 -54.61
N ALA A 11 11.23 28.63 -54.93
CA ALA A 11 10.12 28.69 -53.97
C ALA A 11 9.62 27.29 -53.54
N GLY A 12 9.67 26.29 -54.44
CA GLY A 12 9.31 24.91 -54.11
C GLY A 12 10.32 24.22 -53.18
N LEU A 13 11.61 24.50 -53.35
CA LEU A 13 12.69 23.93 -52.53
C LEU A 13 12.70 24.50 -51.10
N THR A 14 12.47 25.81 -50.93
CA THR A 14 12.37 26.41 -49.59
C THR A 14 11.13 25.95 -48.83
N LEU A 15 10.00 25.79 -49.50
CA LEU A 15 8.78 25.26 -48.87
C LEU A 15 8.96 23.80 -48.42
N ALA A 16 9.57 22.96 -49.26
CA ALA A 16 9.86 21.56 -48.92
C ALA A 16 10.83 21.45 -47.72
N ALA A 17 11.89 22.26 -47.69
CA ALA A 17 12.83 22.29 -46.56
C ALA A 17 12.16 22.74 -45.25
N ALA A 18 11.24 23.72 -45.30
CA ALA A 18 10.49 24.18 -44.14
C ALA A 18 9.52 23.10 -43.60
N VAL A 19 8.85 22.36 -44.50
CA VAL A 19 7.96 21.25 -44.11
C VAL A 19 8.75 20.10 -43.48
N VAL A 20 9.89 19.71 -44.06
CA VAL A 20 10.75 18.65 -43.52
C VAL A 20 11.39 19.06 -42.19
N GLY A 21 11.87 20.30 -42.06
CA GLY A 21 12.39 20.83 -40.80
C GLY A 21 11.34 20.89 -39.70
N GLY A 22 10.11 21.31 -40.04
CA GLY A 22 8.97 21.31 -39.12
C GLY A 22 8.57 19.90 -38.66
N ALA A 23 8.53 18.93 -39.58
CA ALA A 23 8.23 17.53 -39.26
C ALA A 23 9.32 16.89 -38.37
N ALA A 24 10.60 17.12 -38.69
CA ALA A 24 11.72 16.63 -37.89
C ALA A 24 11.72 17.24 -36.48
N GLY A 25 11.44 18.54 -36.36
CA GLY A 25 11.29 19.23 -35.07
C GLY A 25 10.13 18.69 -34.23
N TRP A 26 8.98 18.40 -34.85
CA TRP A 26 7.83 17.81 -34.17
C TRP A 26 8.12 16.40 -33.66
N ILE A 27 8.72 15.54 -34.50
CA ILE A 27 9.12 14.17 -34.11
C ILE A 27 10.12 14.20 -32.95
N LEU A 28 11.13 15.07 -33.02
CA LEU A 28 12.12 15.22 -31.95
C LEU A 28 11.48 15.72 -30.64
N GLY A 29 10.49 16.62 -30.75
CA GLY A 29 9.70 17.09 -29.62
C GLY A 29 8.91 15.97 -28.94
N GLN A 30 8.21 15.15 -29.71
CA GLN A 30 7.46 13.98 -29.20
C GLN A 30 8.40 12.96 -28.53
N TYR A 31 9.55 12.68 -29.15
CA TYR A 31 10.54 11.77 -28.59
C TYR A 31 11.07 12.26 -27.23
N ARG A 32 11.44 13.55 -27.12
CA ARG A 32 11.88 14.16 -25.86
C ARG A 32 10.79 14.16 -24.79
N ALA A 33 9.54 14.44 -25.16
CA ALA A 33 8.42 14.37 -24.25
C ALA A 33 8.23 12.94 -23.69
N GLY A 34 8.33 11.93 -24.56
CA GLY A 34 8.28 10.52 -24.16
C GLY A 34 9.43 10.13 -23.22
N LEU A 35 10.65 10.59 -23.46
CA LEU A 35 11.79 10.36 -22.55
C LEU A 35 11.58 11.04 -21.19
N ALA A 36 11.09 12.29 -21.17
CA ALA A 36 10.81 13.00 -19.93
C ALA A 36 9.69 12.32 -19.13
N GLN A 37 8.68 11.77 -19.80
CA GLN A 37 7.62 11.00 -19.16
C GLN A 37 8.16 9.72 -18.52
N ARG A 38 8.96 8.93 -19.26
CA ARG A 38 9.60 7.72 -18.70
C ARG A 38 10.47 8.03 -17.50
N ALA A 39 11.29 9.09 -17.56
CA ALA A 39 12.10 9.51 -16.42
C ALA A 39 11.25 9.90 -15.19
N ARG A 40 10.07 10.50 -15.39
CA ARG A 40 9.13 10.80 -14.29
C ARG A 40 8.52 9.52 -13.72
N GLU A 41 8.10 8.59 -14.56
CA GLU A 41 7.55 7.30 -14.15
C GLU A 41 8.59 6.47 -13.37
N GLU A 42 9.83 6.43 -13.85
CA GLU A 42 10.96 5.78 -13.15
C GLU A 42 11.26 6.43 -11.80
N ASN A 43 11.31 7.76 -11.73
CA ASN A 43 11.50 8.49 -10.48
C ASN A 43 10.35 8.24 -9.49
N GLN A 44 9.10 8.26 -9.97
CA GLN A 44 7.93 7.96 -9.13
C GLN A 44 7.95 6.52 -8.61
N ALA A 45 8.34 5.56 -9.44
CA ALA A 45 8.49 4.16 -9.04
C ALA A 45 9.60 4.01 -8.00
N ALA A 46 10.73 4.69 -8.18
CA ALA A 46 11.84 4.68 -7.22
C ALA A 46 11.45 5.30 -5.88
N GLU A 47 10.75 6.45 -5.87
CA GLU A 47 10.24 7.09 -4.66
C GLU A 47 9.18 6.24 -3.95
N ALA A 48 8.33 5.53 -4.71
CA ALA A 48 7.36 4.59 -4.15
C ALA A 48 8.07 3.40 -3.47
N ALA A 49 9.05 2.81 -4.14
CA ALA A 49 9.85 1.71 -3.58
C ALA A 49 10.63 2.12 -2.32
N ALA A 50 11.25 3.31 -2.33
CA ALA A 50 11.96 3.83 -1.17
C ALA A 50 11.03 4.07 0.03
N ARG A 51 9.83 4.63 -0.21
CA ARG A 51 8.81 4.80 0.84
C ARG A 51 8.35 3.47 1.39
N GLN A 52 8.15 2.46 0.54
CA GLN A 52 7.76 1.13 0.99
C GLN A 52 8.85 0.47 1.83
N GLN A 53 10.12 0.58 1.44
CA GLN A 53 11.24 0.07 2.24
C GLN A 53 11.33 0.75 3.61
N GLN A 54 11.17 2.08 3.66
CA GLN A 54 11.14 2.82 4.93
C GLN A 54 9.99 2.37 5.82
N TRP A 55 8.78 2.21 5.24
CA TRP A 55 7.59 1.72 5.93
C TRP A 55 7.79 0.31 6.52
N VAL A 56 8.33 -0.63 5.73
CA VAL A 56 8.65 -1.99 6.19
C VAL A 56 9.66 -1.96 7.33
N ALA A 57 10.73 -1.18 7.19
CA ALA A 57 11.77 -1.06 8.21
C ALA A 57 11.22 -0.49 9.53
N GLU A 58 10.36 0.52 9.45
CA GLU A 58 9.71 1.12 10.62
C GLU A 58 8.78 0.12 11.32
N LEU A 59 7.93 -0.59 10.57
CA LEU A 59 7.06 -1.62 11.13
C LEU A 59 7.84 -2.76 11.79
N ALA A 60 8.81 -3.32 11.09
CA ALA A 60 9.66 -4.38 11.64
C ALA A 60 10.41 -3.89 12.90
N GLY A 61 10.80 -2.62 12.91
CA GLY A 61 11.38 -1.95 14.07
C GLY A 61 10.42 -1.90 15.27
N LEU A 62 9.17 -1.50 15.05
CA LEU A 62 8.12 -1.41 16.08
C LEU A 62 7.67 -2.78 16.60
N ILE A 63 7.58 -3.78 15.72
CA ILE A 63 7.14 -5.13 16.07
C ILE A 63 8.18 -5.84 16.94
N ARG A 64 9.45 -5.86 16.50
CA ARG A 64 10.56 -6.45 17.27
C ARG A 64 10.87 -5.70 18.55
N SER A 65 10.34 -4.49 18.64
CA SER A 65 10.43 -3.60 19.77
C SER A 65 9.52 -3.99 20.94
N ALA A 66 8.44 -4.72 20.65
CA ALA A 66 7.39 -5.01 21.59
C ALA A 66 7.83 -6.01 22.66
N ASP A 67 7.51 -5.74 23.92
CA ASP A 67 7.74 -6.65 25.04
C ASP A 67 6.53 -7.53 25.35
N ARG A 68 5.34 -7.09 24.92
CA ARG A 68 4.07 -7.78 25.14
C ARG A 68 3.13 -7.60 23.96
N VAL A 69 2.41 -8.66 23.63
CA VAL A 69 1.33 -8.69 22.63
C VAL A 69 0.02 -8.94 23.34
N VAL A 70 -1.02 -8.23 22.93
CA VAL A 70 -2.40 -8.47 23.34
C VAL A 70 -3.26 -8.63 22.10
N ILE A 71 -3.94 -9.75 21.98
CA ILE A 71 -4.94 -9.97 20.93
C ILE A 71 -6.32 -9.80 21.55
N VAL A 72 -7.12 -8.91 20.97
CA VAL A 72 -8.52 -8.69 21.32
C VAL A 72 -9.38 -9.26 20.22
N ASP A 73 -10.22 -10.24 20.55
CA ASP A 73 -11.17 -10.85 19.62
C ASP A 73 -12.59 -10.88 20.21
N PHE A 74 -13.57 -11.11 19.36
CA PHE A 74 -14.95 -11.35 19.77
C PHE A 74 -15.41 -12.66 19.14
N ASP A 75 -16.16 -13.45 19.91
CA ASP A 75 -16.72 -14.68 19.36
C ASP A 75 -17.54 -14.41 18.09
N PRO A 76 -17.39 -15.24 17.03
CA PRO A 76 -18.24 -15.14 15.86
C PRO A 76 -19.70 -15.24 16.32
N PRO A 77 -20.63 -14.50 15.68
CA PRO A 77 -22.05 -14.64 16.03
C PRO A 77 -22.43 -16.12 15.92
N PRO A 78 -23.21 -16.67 16.87
CA PRO A 78 -23.77 -18.00 16.68
C PRO A 78 -24.49 -18.00 15.33
N GLY A 79 -24.17 -18.98 14.48
CA GLY A 79 -24.67 -19.04 13.10
C GLY A 79 -26.18 -18.81 13.08
N GLU A 80 -26.63 -17.91 12.21
CA GLU A 80 -28.03 -17.52 12.08
C GLU A 80 -28.92 -18.75 11.84
N GLN A 81 -29.52 -19.27 12.91
CA GLN A 81 -30.72 -20.09 12.85
C GLN A 81 -31.65 -19.68 13.99
N GLY A 82 -32.35 -18.56 13.80
CA GLY A 82 -33.70 -18.34 14.35
C GLY A 82 -33.88 -18.22 15.86
N ALA A 83 -32.85 -18.00 16.68
CA ALA A 83 -33.01 -17.82 18.13
C ALA A 83 -33.12 -16.33 18.50
N PRO A 84 -34.23 -15.86 19.13
CA PRO A 84 -34.47 -14.44 19.44
C PRO A 84 -33.61 -13.84 20.57
N SER A 85 -32.49 -14.45 20.94
CA SER A 85 -31.57 -13.90 21.94
C SER A 85 -30.21 -14.60 21.87
N ALA A 86 -29.42 -14.29 20.84
CA ALA A 86 -28.00 -14.64 20.87
C ALA A 86 -27.35 -13.95 22.08
N PRO A 87 -26.54 -14.66 22.90
CA PRO A 87 -25.82 -14.03 24.00
C PRO A 87 -24.93 -12.89 23.46
N PRO A 88 -24.69 -11.84 24.27
CA PRO A 88 -23.79 -10.76 23.88
C PRO A 88 -22.41 -11.34 23.54
N ARG A 89 -21.80 -10.85 22.45
CA ARG A 89 -20.48 -11.32 22.00
C ARG A 89 -19.50 -11.23 23.16
N GLN A 90 -18.91 -12.35 23.55
CA GLN A 90 -17.91 -12.35 24.61
C GLN A 90 -16.58 -11.83 24.04
N ARG A 91 -16.08 -10.76 24.65
CA ARG A 91 -14.75 -10.24 24.34
C ARG A 91 -13.71 -11.20 24.91
N ARG A 92 -12.80 -11.68 24.06
CA ARG A 92 -11.64 -12.49 24.45
C ARG A 92 -10.38 -11.65 24.34
N GLU A 93 -9.53 -11.74 25.35
CA GLU A 93 -8.25 -11.03 25.36
C GLU A 93 -7.15 -12.00 25.78
N VAL A 94 -6.16 -12.16 24.91
CA VAL A 94 -5.01 -13.03 25.17
C VAL A 94 -3.74 -12.18 25.17
N SER A 95 -3.01 -12.24 26.28
CA SER A 95 -1.74 -11.53 26.47
C SER A 95 -0.59 -12.52 26.50
N PHE A 96 0.46 -12.26 25.72
CA PHE A 96 1.64 -13.12 25.66
C PHE A 96 2.90 -12.33 25.26
N SER A 97 4.05 -12.99 25.38
CA SER A 97 5.34 -12.52 24.86
C SER A 97 5.98 -13.70 24.12
N ASP A 98 6.09 -13.60 22.80
CA ASP A 98 6.53 -14.69 21.91
C ASP A 98 7.31 -14.10 20.74
N SER A 99 8.64 -14.05 20.87
CA SER A 99 9.53 -13.47 19.85
C SER A 99 9.42 -14.19 18.49
N PRO A 100 9.40 -15.54 18.43
CA PRO A 100 9.13 -16.24 17.17
C PRO A 100 7.81 -15.81 16.50
N TRP A 101 6.74 -15.62 17.26
CA TRP A 101 5.46 -15.14 16.73
C TRP A 101 5.56 -13.70 16.19
N LEU A 102 6.27 -12.81 16.90
CA LEU A 102 6.53 -11.43 16.45
C LEU A 102 7.32 -11.38 15.15
N GLU A 103 8.33 -12.24 14.97
CA GLU A 103 9.09 -12.33 13.72
C GLU A 103 8.21 -12.80 12.54
N ARG A 104 7.30 -13.75 12.77
CA ARG A 104 6.32 -14.15 11.75
C ARG A 104 5.39 -13.00 11.37
N LEU A 105 4.90 -12.24 12.36
CA LEU A 105 4.07 -11.07 12.10
C LEU A 105 4.83 -10.01 11.29
N ALA A 106 6.09 -9.74 11.65
CA ALA A 106 6.95 -8.81 10.91
C ALA A 106 7.15 -9.26 9.45
N ALA A 107 7.36 -10.55 9.21
CA ALA A 107 7.50 -11.11 7.88
C ALA A 107 6.22 -10.96 7.03
N VAL A 108 5.05 -11.20 7.63
CA VAL A 108 3.75 -10.98 6.94
C VAL A 108 3.56 -9.51 6.58
N LEU A 109 3.94 -8.59 7.46
CA LEU A 109 3.79 -7.17 7.20
C LEU A 109 4.82 -6.62 6.21
N ALA A 110 6.00 -7.24 6.11
CA ALA A 110 7.03 -6.85 5.14
C ALA A 110 6.61 -7.04 3.68
N SER A 111 5.68 -7.95 3.39
CA SER A 111 5.15 -8.17 2.04
C SER A 111 4.01 -7.23 1.65
N CYS A 112 3.54 -6.40 2.58
CA CYS A 112 2.43 -5.50 2.33
C CYS A 112 2.87 -4.27 1.50
N PRO A 113 2.03 -3.81 0.54
CA PRO A 113 2.33 -2.68 -0.33
C PRO A 113 2.64 -1.36 0.40
N GLY A 114 2.13 -1.17 1.62
CA GLY A 114 2.28 0.10 2.34
C GLY A 114 1.52 1.29 1.72
N THR A 115 0.69 1.05 0.70
CA THR A 115 -0.12 2.10 0.04
C THR A 115 -1.28 2.50 0.93
N SER A 116 -1.31 3.76 1.38
CA SER A 116 -2.44 4.29 2.15
C SER A 116 -3.73 4.33 1.31
N THR A 117 -4.86 4.09 1.96
CA THR A 117 -6.19 4.13 1.37
C THR A 117 -7.12 4.99 2.23
N PRO A 118 -8.26 5.47 1.69
CA PRO A 118 -9.26 6.17 2.49
C PRO A 118 -9.70 5.35 3.71
N ALA A 119 -9.81 6.02 4.86
CA ALA A 119 -10.17 5.37 6.12
C ALA A 119 -11.57 4.73 6.05
N CYS A 120 -11.69 3.50 6.52
CA CYS A 120 -12.95 2.84 6.89
C CYS A 120 -13.27 3.21 8.33
N LEU A 121 -14.53 3.35 8.71
CA LEU A 121 -14.91 3.48 10.13
C LEU A 121 -15.32 2.14 10.76
N CYS A 122 -14.96 1.07 10.07
CA CYS A 122 -15.36 -0.28 10.32
C CYS A 122 -14.56 -0.82 11.51
N VAL A 123 -15.27 -1.31 12.52
CA VAL A 123 -14.66 -2.02 13.65
C VAL A 123 -14.35 -3.44 13.18
N ALA A 124 -13.14 -3.91 13.41
CA ALA A 124 -12.76 -5.29 13.10
C ALA A 124 -11.98 -5.95 14.20
N TYR A 125 -12.19 -7.26 14.24
CA TYR A 125 -11.53 -8.21 15.11
C TYR A 125 -11.03 -9.37 14.25
N PRO A 126 -9.92 -10.02 14.62
CA PRO A 126 -9.10 -9.72 15.80
C PRO A 126 -8.31 -8.40 15.66
N GLU A 127 -8.10 -7.72 16.79
CA GLU A 127 -7.17 -6.58 16.92
C GLU A 127 -5.91 -7.06 17.65
N ILE A 128 -4.74 -6.83 17.04
CA ILE A 128 -3.44 -7.14 17.63
C ILE A 128 -2.84 -5.84 18.15
N ARG A 129 -2.56 -5.77 19.45
CA ARG A 129 -1.92 -4.63 20.11
C ARG A 129 -0.54 -5.03 20.59
N LEU A 130 0.46 -4.27 20.18
CA LEU A 130 1.85 -4.42 20.60
C LEU A 130 2.17 -3.37 21.64
N TYR A 131 2.75 -3.80 22.75
CA TYR A 131 3.15 -2.96 23.87
C TYR A 131 4.66 -2.88 24.00
N ARG A 132 5.15 -1.77 24.53
CA ARG A 132 6.51 -1.58 25.02
C ARG A 132 6.46 -0.71 26.27
N GLY A 133 7.02 -1.20 27.38
CA GLY A 133 7.04 -0.46 28.64
C GLY A 133 5.65 -0.08 29.15
N GLY A 134 4.63 -0.87 28.82
CA GLY A 134 3.23 -0.62 29.18
C GLY A 134 2.44 0.29 28.23
N GLU A 135 3.08 0.92 27.24
CA GLU A 135 2.40 1.73 26.22
C GLU A 135 2.12 0.94 24.95
N VAL A 136 0.98 1.19 24.28
CA VAL A 136 0.72 0.64 22.95
C VAL A 136 1.60 1.35 21.92
N VAL A 137 2.49 0.60 21.28
CA VAL A 137 3.34 1.12 20.20
C VAL A 137 2.73 0.94 18.81
N LEU A 138 1.89 -0.09 18.65
CA LEU A 138 1.25 -0.44 17.40
C LEU A 138 -0.04 -1.24 17.66
N SER A 139 -1.14 -0.85 17.04
CA SER A 139 -2.34 -1.67 16.91
C SER A 139 -2.56 -2.02 15.43
N LEU A 140 -2.98 -3.26 15.18
CA LEU A 140 -3.25 -3.80 13.86
C LEU A 140 -4.64 -4.43 13.85
N SER A 141 -5.44 -4.15 12.83
CA SER A 141 -6.70 -4.87 12.57
C SER A 141 -7.02 -4.90 11.08
N THR A 142 -7.83 -5.86 10.66
CA THR A 142 -8.21 -6.02 9.25
C THR A 142 -9.70 -5.69 9.08
N PRO A 143 -10.07 -4.40 8.93
CA PRO A 143 -11.47 -3.99 8.78
C PRO A 143 -12.19 -4.72 7.65
N HIS A 144 -11.51 -4.93 6.52
CA HIS A 144 -12.01 -5.56 5.31
C HIS A 144 -10.93 -6.50 4.75
N THR A 145 -11.32 -7.43 3.87
CA THR A 145 -10.43 -8.42 3.24
C THR A 145 -9.17 -7.82 2.61
N LEU A 146 -9.23 -6.57 2.14
CA LEU A 146 -8.12 -5.90 1.44
C LEU A 146 -7.57 -4.68 2.19
N LYS A 147 -7.84 -4.57 3.50
CA LYS A 147 -7.39 -3.42 4.30
C LYS A 147 -6.71 -3.87 5.58
N LEU A 148 -5.57 -3.24 5.85
CA LEU A 148 -4.88 -3.28 7.13
C LEU A 148 -4.97 -1.92 7.79
N ARG A 149 -5.63 -1.85 8.93
CA ARG A 149 -5.56 -0.67 9.80
C ARG A 149 -4.34 -0.77 10.67
N ILE A 150 -3.60 0.33 10.73
CA ILE A 150 -2.49 0.52 11.63
C ILE A 150 -2.78 1.76 12.48
N ALA A 151 -2.64 1.63 13.79
CA ALA A 151 -2.68 2.76 14.71
C ALA A 151 -1.44 2.72 15.61
N GLY A 152 -0.53 3.66 15.40
CA GLY A 152 0.73 3.78 16.13
C GLY A 152 1.21 5.24 16.14
N ARG A 153 2.17 5.57 17.01
CA ARG A 153 2.59 6.96 17.23
C ARG A 153 3.10 7.68 15.97
N ARG A 154 3.72 6.93 15.05
CA ARG A 154 4.33 7.45 13.82
C ARG A 154 3.62 6.99 12.54
N LEU A 155 2.92 5.87 12.63
CA LEU A 155 2.25 5.24 11.52
C LEU A 155 0.79 5.00 11.90
N THR A 156 -0.12 5.79 11.33
CA THR A 156 -1.56 5.63 11.55
C THR A 156 -2.30 5.78 10.23
N GLY A 157 -3.27 4.90 9.98
CA GLY A 157 -4.13 4.93 8.81
C GLY A 157 -4.59 3.55 8.36
N ASP A 158 -5.35 3.54 7.27
CA ASP A 158 -5.72 2.32 6.57
C ASP A 158 -4.83 2.14 5.35
N TYR A 159 -4.31 0.93 5.17
CA TYR A 159 -3.37 0.56 4.12
C TYR A 159 -3.97 -0.57 3.29
N LEU A 160 -3.66 -0.56 2.00
CA LEU A 160 -4.01 -1.64 1.10
C LEU A 160 -3.27 -2.90 1.54
N ALA A 161 -4.01 -3.97 1.76
CA ALA A 161 -3.48 -5.30 2.01
C ALA A 161 -4.03 -6.25 0.93
N THR A 162 -3.27 -7.29 0.57
CA THR A 162 -3.83 -8.40 -0.20
C THR A 162 -4.68 -9.26 0.72
N GLU A 163 -5.60 -10.03 0.13
CA GLU A 163 -6.41 -11.01 0.88
C GLU A 163 -5.51 -12.00 1.63
N GLU A 164 -4.39 -12.39 1.02
CA GLU A 164 -3.40 -13.29 1.60
C GLU A 164 -2.80 -12.70 2.88
N ILE A 165 -2.44 -11.41 2.87
CA ILE A 165 -1.91 -10.71 4.05
C ILE A 165 -2.98 -10.61 5.14
N ALA A 166 -4.19 -10.18 4.79
CA ALA A 166 -5.27 -10.06 5.77
C ALA A 166 -5.60 -11.42 6.42
N ARG A 167 -5.61 -12.48 5.61
CA ARG A 167 -5.80 -13.86 6.08
C ARG A 167 -4.65 -14.33 6.95
N ALA A 168 -3.40 -14.05 6.58
CA ALA A 168 -2.22 -14.42 7.36
C ALA A 168 -2.20 -13.73 8.73
N ILE A 169 -2.52 -12.43 8.80
CA ILE A 169 -2.64 -11.69 10.06
C ILE A 169 -3.75 -12.29 10.92
N SER A 170 -4.92 -12.53 10.35
CA SER A 170 -6.06 -13.13 11.07
C SER A 170 -5.72 -14.54 11.59
N SER A 171 -5.01 -15.34 10.79
CA SER A 171 -4.61 -16.69 11.16
C SER A 171 -3.58 -16.68 12.30
N LEU A 172 -2.56 -15.82 12.22
CA LEU A 172 -1.58 -15.62 13.29
C LEU A 172 -2.24 -15.20 14.60
N ALA A 173 -3.26 -14.33 14.53
CA ALA A 173 -4.00 -13.92 15.71
C ALA A 173 -4.78 -15.08 16.34
N ARG A 174 -5.44 -15.90 15.51
CA ARG A 174 -6.25 -17.04 15.99
C ARG A 174 -5.41 -18.16 16.62
N GLU A 175 -4.14 -18.33 16.25
CA GLU A 175 -3.21 -19.28 16.90
C GLU A 175 -3.15 -19.12 18.42
N LYS A 176 -3.41 -17.92 18.94
CA LYS A 176 -3.33 -17.62 20.37
C LYS A 176 -4.69 -17.53 21.06
N VAL A 177 -5.78 -17.39 20.31
CA VAL A 177 -7.14 -17.20 20.84
C VAL A 177 -7.91 -18.52 20.97
N VAL A 178 -7.48 -19.57 20.28
CA VAL A 178 -8.19 -20.86 20.18
C VAL A 178 -7.70 -21.91 21.19
N ASP A 179 -6.78 -21.58 22.10
CA ASP A 179 -6.36 -22.46 23.21
C ASP A 179 -7.32 -22.41 24.40
#